data_AF-A0A7Y5T1I7-F1
#
_entry.id   AF-A0A7Y5T1I7-F1
#
_cell.length_a   1.000
_cell.length_b   1.000
_cell.length_c   1.000
_cell.angle_alpha   90.00
_cell.angle_beta   90.00
_cell.angle_gamma   90.00
#
_symmetry.space_group_name_H-M   'P 1'
#
loop_
_entity.id
_entity.type
_entity.pdbx_description
1 polymer ?
#
loop_
_entity_poly.entity_id
_entity_poly.type
_entity_poly.pdbx_seq_one_letter_code
_entity_poly.pdbx_strand_id
1 'polypeptide(L)'
;MPEFMYNNKLYYNPVEFAMDRIGGTWKMPILWRLKDRIRRYSELKKVIPHITHKMLTSQLRALEQEGFIRREVFPVVPPKVEYSLTDRGKRAILMIQQIREYGMELMEEFGVGHPESNQPR
;
A
#
# COMPACT_ATOMS: atom_id res chain seq x y z
N MET A 1 -6.01 -22.85 15.26
CA MET A 1 -5.36 -21.55 15.56
C MET A 1 -6.23 -20.84 16.57
N PRO A 2 -5.69 -20.30 17.68
CA PRO A 2 -6.52 -19.62 18.68
C PRO A 2 -6.98 -18.26 18.15
N GLU A 3 -8.23 -17.91 18.46
CA GLU A 3 -8.76 -16.57 18.25
C GLU A 3 -8.08 -15.58 19.20
N PHE A 4 -8.00 -14.31 18.82
CA PHE A 4 -7.41 -13.28 19.66
C PHE A 4 -8.05 -11.91 19.42
N MET A 5 -8.00 -11.05 20.43
CA MET A 5 -8.56 -9.70 20.36
C MET A 5 -7.47 -8.63 20.20
N TYR A 6 -7.75 -7.62 19.37
CA TYR A 6 -6.94 -6.42 19.26
C TYR A 6 -7.81 -5.21 18.90
N ASN A 7 -7.66 -4.08 19.61
CA ASN A 7 -8.45 -2.86 19.42
C ASN A 7 -9.97 -3.12 19.33
N ASN A 8 -10.51 -3.92 20.26
CA ASN A 8 -11.93 -4.31 20.31
C ASN A 8 -12.45 -5.06 19.06
N LYS A 9 -11.56 -5.65 18.26
CA LYS A 9 -11.91 -6.55 17.16
C LYS A 9 -11.36 -7.95 17.45
N LEU A 10 -12.23 -8.96 17.27
CA LEU A 10 -11.87 -10.38 17.33
C LEU A 10 -11.27 -10.81 15.99
N TYR A 11 -10.18 -11.56 16.02
CA TYR A 11 -9.52 -12.13 14.85
C TYR A 11 -9.50 -13.65 15.00
N TYR A 12 -9.83 -14.33 13.91
CA TYR A 12 -9.88 -15.80 13.88
C TYR A 12 -8.55 -16.42 13.48
N ASN A 13 -7.69 -15.64 12.80
CA ASN A 13 -6.37 -16.07 12.40
C ASN A 13 -5.40 -14.90 12.18
N PRO A 14 -4.07 -15.12 12.26
CA PRO A 14 -3.08 -14.06 12.02
C PRO A 14 -3.06 -13.49 10.60
N VAL A 15 -3.55 -14.23 9.61
CA VAL A 15 -3.63 -13.74 8.21
C VAL A 15 -4.68 -12.63 8.11
N GLU A 16 -5.84 -12.79 8.75
CA GLU A 16 -6.87 -11.75 8.86
C GLU A 16 -6.29 -10.49 9.52
N PHE A 17 -5.51 -10.68 10.59
CA PHE A 17 -4.83 -9.57 11.25
C PHE A 17 -3.88 -8.86 10.29
N ALA A 18 -3.02 -9.58 9.58
CA ALA A 18 -2.11 -8.98 8.59
C ALA A 18 -2.89 -8.24 7.47
N MET A 19 -3.95 -8.84 6.94
CA MET A 19 -4.77 -8.25 5.87
C MET A 19 -5.49 -6.97 6.30
N ASP A 20 -5.90 -6.85 7.56
CA ASP A 20 -6.47 -5.62 8.10
C ASP A 20 -5.43 -4.47 8.16
N ARG A 21 -4.14 -4.79 8.33
CA ARG A 21 -3.06 -3.79 8.43
C ARG A 21 -2.52 -3.37 7.08
N ILE A 22 -2.26 -4.32 6.18
CA ILE A 22 -1.61 -4.01 4.90
C ILE A 22 -2.49 -4.26 3.68
N GLY A 23 -3.58 -4.99 3.82
CA GLY A 23 -4.49 -5.33 2.73
C GLY A 23 -5.48 -4.22 2.36
N GLY A 24 -6.56 -4.62 1.72
CA GLY A 24 -7.51 -3.71 1.09
C GLY A 24 -6.97 -3.08 -0.21
N THR A 25 -7.78 -2.22 -0.82
CA THR A 25 -7.52 -1.71 -2.18
C THR A 25 -6.31 -0.78 -2.27
N TRP A 26 -5.94 -0.08 -1.20
CA TRP A 26 -5.04 1.08 -1.29
C TRP A 26 -3.74 0.98 -0.50
N LYS A 27 -3.71 0.24 0.61
CA LYS A 27 -2.52 0.17 1.47
C LYS A 27 -1.33 -0.48 0.75
N MET A 28 -1.51 -1.67 0.15
CA MET A 28 -0.43 -2.33 -0.61
C MET A 28 0.07 -1.48 -1.78
N PRO A 29 -0.78 -0.90 -2.65
CA PRO A 29 -0.31 -0.01 -3.71
C PRO A 29 0.48 1.20 -3.20
N ILE A 30 0.06 1.84 -2.11
CA ILE A 30 0.79 2.97 -1.53
C ILE A 30 2.18 2.52 -1.05
N LEU A 31 2.24 1.45 -0.26
CA LEU A 31 3.51 0.90 0.24
C LEU A 31 4.44 0.51 -0.91
N TRP A 32 3.91 -0.16 -1.93
CA TRP A 32 4.66 -0.56 -3.12
C TRP A 32 5.29 0.64 -3.84
N ARG A 33 4.58 1.77 -3.96
CA ARG A 33 5.10 2.98 -4.64
C ARG A 33 6.14 3.75 -3.82
N LEU A 34 6.15 3.55 -2.50
CA LEU A 34 7.14 4.09 -1.57
C LEU A 34 8.39 3.22 -1.43
N LYS A 35 8.38 1.98 -1.95
CA LYS A 35 9.50 1.04 -1.83
C LYS A 35 10.79 1.55 -2.49
N ASP A 36 10.65 2.26 -3.62
CA ASP A 36 11.79 2.65 -4.45
C ASP A 36 12.40 3.98 -4.02
N ARG A 37 11.59 4.89 -3.48
CA ARG A 37 12.03 6.23 -3.06
C ARG A 37 10.99 6.93 -2.20
N ILE A 38 11.47 7.97 -1.51
CA ILE A 38 10.64 8.97 -0.84
C ILE A 38 9.76 9.68 -1.88
N ARG A 39 8.48 9.90 -1.56
CA ARG A 39 7.54 10.61 -2.45
C ARG A 39 6.73 11.67 -1.73
N ARG A 40 6.37 12.71 -2.48
CA ARG A 40 5.38 13.70 -2.04
C ARG A 40 3.95 13.20 -2.25
N TYR A 41 2.99 13.83 -1.59
CA TYR A 41 1.56 13.53 -1.75
C TYR A 41 1.11 13.61 -3.22
N SER A 42 1.46 14.68 -3.94
CA SER A 42 1.08 14.87 -5.34
C SER A 42 1.66 13.79 -6.27
N GLU A 43 2.88 13.34 -5.98
CA GLU A 43 3.53 12.25 -6.71
C GLU A 43 2.81 10.92 -6.47
N LEU A 44 2.44 10.62 -5.21
CA LEU A 44 1.63 9.44 -4.88
C LEU A 44 0.27 9.48 -5.57
N LYS A 45 -0.41 10.62 -5.56
CA LYS A 45 -1.70 10.81 -6.23
C LYS A 45 -1.60 10.61 -7.74
N LYS A 46 -0.48 11.03 -8.36
CA LYS A 46 -0.23 10.87 -9.80
C LYS A 46 0.04 9.42 -10.19
N VAL A 47 0.82 8.68 -9.38
CA VAL A 47 1.17 7.27 -9.68
C VAL A 47 0.11 6.25 -9.22
N ILE A 48 -0.95 6.73 -8.55
CA ILE A 48 -2.12 5.94 -8.15
C ILE A 48 -3.36 6.69 -8.66
N PRO A 49 -3.65 6.68 -9.98
CA PRO A 49 -4.63 7.59 -10.58
C PRO A 49 -6.05 7.42 -10.02
N HIS A 50 -6.48 6.18 -9.73
CA HIS A 50 -7.85 5.87 -9.29
C HIS A 50 -8.16 6.18 -7.82
N ILE A 51 -7.15 6.48 -6.98
CA ILE A 51 -7.41 6.82 -5.57
C ILE A 51 -7.96 8.24 -5.45
N THR A 52 -9.03 8.47 -4.70
CA THR A 52 -9.50 9.83 -4.43
C THR A 52 -8.59 10.55 -3.43
N HIS A 53 -8.64 11.87 -3.38
CA HIS A 53 -7.90 12.66 -2.37
C HIS A 53 -8.25 12.25 -0.94
N LYS A 54 -9.55 12.10 -0.65
CA LYS A 54 -10.06 11.67 0.66
C LYS A 54 -9.50 10.31 1.06
N MET A 55 -9.50 9.36 0.12
CA MET A 55 -8.99 8.01 0.35
C MET A 55 -7.48 8.03 0.54
N LEU A 56 -6.71 8.70 -0.32
CA LEU A 56 -5.25 8.78 -0.16
C LEU A 56 -4.85 9.37 1.19
N THR A 57 -5.48 10.47 1.61
CA THR A 57 -5.22 11.09 2.90
C THR A 57 -5.56 10.14 4.07
N SER A 58 -6.71 9.46 4.01
CA SER A 58 -7.11 8.50 5.04
C SER A 58 -6.12 7.32 5.14
N GLN A 59 -5.72 6.76 4.01
CA GLN A 59 -4.83 5.60 3.96
C GLN A 59 -3.40 5.95 4.39
N LEU A 60 -2.88 7.14 4.01
CA LEU A 60 -1.58 7.61 4.50
C LEU A 60 -1.59 7.82 6.02
N ARG A 61 -2.65 8.40 6.58
CA ARG A 61 -2.79 8.56 8.04
C ARG A 61 -2.85 7.21 8.75
N ALA A 62 -3.62 6.26 8.23
CA ALA A 62 -3.70 4.92 8.81
C ALA A 62 -2.35 4.20 8.78
N LEU A 63 -1.64 4.23 7.64
CA LEU A 63 -0.31 3.65 7.51
C LEU A 63 0.75 4.32 8.40
N GLU A 64 0.63 5.63 8.61
CA GLU A 64 1.50 6.39 9.52
C GLU A 64 1.22 5.99 10.98
N GLN A 65 -0.05 5.95 11.39
CA GLN A 65 -0.46 5.53 12.75
C GLN A 65 -0.07 4.08 13.06
N GLU A 66 -0.19 3.19 12.07
CA GLU A 66 0.25 1.80 12.19
C GLU A 66 1.77 1.65 12.01
N GLY A 67 2.50 2.75 11.79
CA GLY A 67 3.97 2.79 11.76
C GLY A 67 4.59 2.13 10.53
N PHE A 68 3.87 1.98 9.42
CA PHE A 68 4.42 1.49 8.15
C PHE A 68 5.13 2.57 7.34
N ILE A 69 4.69 3.82 7.49
CA ILE A 69 5.29 4.97 6.80
C ILE A 69 5.65 6.08 7.79
N ARG A 70 6.67 6.88 7.44
CA ARG A 70 7.03 8.12 8.13
C ARG A 70 6.61 9.30 7.26
N ARG A 71 5.91 10.26 7.85
CA ARG A 71 5.58 11.54 7.25
C ARG A 71 6.55 12.61 7.77
N GLU A 72 7.17 13.35 6.87
CA GLU A 72 8.07 14.44 7.21
C GLU A 72 7.60 15.75 6.58
N VAL A 73 7.52 16.80 7.39
CA VAL A 73 7.07 18.13 6.95
C VAL A 73 8.29 19.04 6.90
N PHE A 74 8.55 19.59 5.72
CA PHE A 74 9.63 20.54 5.49
C PHE A 74 9.04 21.95 5.43
N PRO A 75 9.40 22.84 6.38
CA PRO A 75 8.94 24.23 6.43
C PRO A 75 9.71 25.09 5.42
N VAL A 76 9.66 24.71 4.15
CA VAL A 76 10.20 25.48 3.01
C VAL A 76 9.05 26.19 2.28
N VAL A 77 9.35 27.14 1.40
CA VAL A 77 8.33 27.79 0.56
C VAL A 77 8.43 27.23 -0.86
N PRO A 78 7.38 26.60 -1.41
CA PRO A 78 6.13 26.19 -0.76
C PRO A 78 6.32 24.98 0.19
N PRO A 79 5.49 24.83 1.24
CA PRO A 79 5.61 23.73 2.20
C PRO A 79 5.59 22.37 1.51
N LYS A 80 6.51 21.49 1.89
CA LYS A 80 6.65 20.16 1.30
C LYS A 80 6.41 19.08 2.34
N VAL A 81 5.62 18.08 1.97
CA VAL A 81 5.39 16.89 2.80
C VAL A 81 5.88 15.67 2.05
N GLU A 82 6.72 14.88 2.70
CA GLU A 82 7.26 13.65 2.17
C GLU A 82 6.80 12.43 2.96
N TYR A 83 6.71 11.30 2.27
CA TYR A 83 6.39 10.00 2.83
C TYR A 83 7.48 9.01 2.45
N SER A 84 7.88 8.20 3.42
CA SER A 84 8.90 7.16 3.27
C SER A 84 8.50 5.90 4.05
N LEU A 85 9.04 4.74 3.69
CA LEU A 85 8.81 3.51 4.46
C LEU A 85 9.62 3.53 5.76
N THR A 86 9.00 3.07 6.85
CA THR A 86 9.73 2.66 8.06
C THR A 86 10.30 1.25 7.87
N ASP A 87 11.04 0.74 8.87
CA ASP A 87 11.52 -0.66 8.83
C ASP A 87 10.37 -1.67 8.88
N ARG A 88 9.25 -1.33 9.53
CA ARG A 88 8.02 -2.12 9.47
C ARG A 88 7.43 -2.10 8.05
N GLY A 89 7.41 -0.94 7.41
CA GLY A 89 7.03 -0.77 6.00
C GLY A 89 7.85 -1.65 5.07
N LYS A 90 9.19 -1.62 5.21
CA LYS A 90 10.11 -2.43 4.41
C LYS A 90 9.85 -3.94 4.57
N ARG A 91 9.59 -4.42 5.79
CA ARG A 91 9.22 -5.83 6.00
C ARG A 91 7.91 -6.20 5.30
N ALA A 92 6.92 -5.30 5.29
CA ALA A 92 5.67 -5.53 4.57
C ALA A 92 5.86 -5.67 3.05
N ILE A 93 6.86 -4.99 2.46
CA ILE A 93 7.15 -5.10 1.02
C ILE A 93 7.49 -6.53 0.61
N LEU A 94 8.20 -7.30 1.44
CA LEU A 94 8.52 -8.70 1.16
C LEU A 94 7.25 -9.53 0.97
N MET A 95 6.26 -9.36 1.85
CA MET A 95 4.97 -10.04 1.74
C MET A 95 4.15 -9.54 0.54
N ILE A 96 4.15 -8.23 0.29
CA ILE A 96 3.44 -7.66 -0.86
C ILE A 96 4.03 -8.19 -2.18
N GLN A 97 5.35 -8.39 -2.23
CA GLN A 97 6.01 -8.98 -3.38
C GLN A 97 5.52 -10.41 -3.64
N GLN A 98 5.44 -11.25 -2.60
CA GLN A 98 4.90 -12.61 -2.72
C GLN A 98 3.44 -12.63 -3.19
N ILE A 99 2.60 -11.74 -2.66
CA ILE A 99 1.20 -11.61 -3.10
C ILE A 99 1.12 -11.18 -4.56
N ARG A 100 2.03 -10.29 -4.99
CA ARG A 100 2.08 -9.83 -6.38
C ARG A 100 2.54 -10.95 -7.33
N GLU A 101 3.52 -11.75 -6.94
CA GLU A 101 4.00 -12.92 -7.69
C GLU A 101 2.88 -13.93 -7.88
N TYR A 102 2.22 -14.34 -6.79
CA TYR A 102 1.05 -15.21 -6.86
C TYR A 102 -0.10 -14.61 -7.69
N GLY A 103 -0.32 -13.30 -7.58
CA GLY A 103 -1.31 -12.61 -8.41
C GLY A 103 -1.01 -12.67 -9.92
N MET A 104 0.27 -12.67 -10.32
CA MET A 104 0.66 -12.85 -11.71
C MET A 104 0.42 -14.29 -12.18
N GLU A 105 0.73 -15.28 -11.34
CA GLU A 105 0.45 -16.70 -11.63
C GLU A 105 -1.06 -16.93 -11.84
N LEU A 106 -1.91 -16.36 -10.97
CA LEU A 106 -3.37 -16.45 -11.14
C LEU A 106 -3.85 -15.76 -12.43
N MET A 107 -3.24 -14.64 -12.82
CA MET A 107 -3.57 -13.99 -14.09
C MET A 107 -3.25 -14.90 -15.27
N GLU A 108 -2.13 -15.61 -15.24
CA GLU A 108 -1.76 -16.60 -16.27
C GLU A 108 -2.74 -17.79 -16.27
N GLU A 109 -3.05 -18.35 -15.10
CA GLU A 109 -3.99 -19.47 -14.93
C GLU A 109 -5.38 -19.15 -15.47
N PHE A 110 -5.89 -17.95 -15.18
CA PHE A 110 -7.21 -17.50 -15.65
C PHE A 110 -7.19 -16.84 -17.05
N GLY A 111 -6.04 -16.81 -17.73
CA GLY A 111 -5.91 -16.21 -19.07
C GLY A 111 -6.18 -14.70 -19.12
N VAL A 112 -5.92 -13.98 -18.02
CA VAL A 112 -6.11 -12.53 -17.91
C VAL A 112 -4.93 -11.78 -18.53
N GLY A 113 -5.11 -11.31 -19.76
CA GLY A 113 -4.12 -10.48 -20.47
C GLY A 113 -4.00 -9.05 -19.96
N HIS A 114 -2.88 -8.39 -20.26
CA HIS A 114 -2.73 -6.96 -20.04
C HIS A 114 -3.57 -6.16 -21.06
N PRO A 115 -4.26 -5.09 -20.64
CA PRO A 115 -5.07 -4.28 -21.55
C PRO A 115 -4.26 -3.59 -22.67
N GLU A 116 -2.93 -3.52 -22.58
CA GLU A 116 -2.05 -2.86 -23.54
C GLU A 116 -1.63 -3.73 -24.75
N SER A 117 -2.07 -4.99 -24.84
CA SER A 117 -1.83 -5.80 -26.05
C SER A 117 -2.75 -5.48 -27.23
N ASN A 118 -3.59 -4.44 -27.13
CA ASN A 118 -4.61 -4.09 -28.13
C ASN A 118 -4.53 -2.64 -28.68
N GLN A 119 -3.39 -1.94 -28.54
CA GLN A 119 -3.19 -0.70 -29.29
C GLN A 119 -2.55 -0.99 -30.66
N PRO A 120 -3.25 -0.76 -31.78
CA PRO A 120 -2.62 -0.83 -33.09
C PRO A 120 -1.55 0.26 -33.19
N ARG A 121 -0.36 -0.13 -33.66
CA ARG A 121 0.68 0.80 -34.12
C ARG A 121 0.20 1.63 -35.31
#